data_AF-A0A958WJG5-F1
#
_entry.id   AF-A0A958WJG5-F1
#
_cell.length_a   1.000
_cell.length_b   1.000
_cell.length_c   1.000
_cell.angle_alpha   90.00
_cell.angle_beta   90.00
_cell.angle_gamma   90.00
#
_symmetry.space_group_name_H-M   'P 1'
#
loop_
_entity.id
_entity.type
_entity.pdbx_description
1 polymer ?
#
loop_
_entity_poly.entity_id
_entity_poly.type
_entity_poly.pdbx_seq_one_letter_code
_entity_poly.pdbx_strand_id
1 'polypeptide(L)'
;MNPFEKHIRDNRKELDEVETPDADALWQGIQNKLAEREPRQKVRQLTVSHQRLWWTVGVAASLAFVLGIGLTLWQTGSQTSFNTTTPLAYISEDLAPMEQDFQQTIQAQYAAMNMDSIDQKDYKDIFFELQQLEKEHNEYIKDIPAFKDKDQLVKVLIKYYELKIRILKRLNREIERKEHYERKV
;
A
#
# COMPACT_ATOMS: atom_id res chain seq x y z
N MET A 1 -57.22 -39.01 6.48
CA MET A 1 -56.95 -37.90 5.53
C MET A 1 -56.27 -36.78 6.29
N ASN A 2 -55.11 -36.31 5.83
CA ASN A 2 -54.28 -35.35 6.56
C ASN A 2 -54.88 -33.92 6.44
N PRO A 3 -54.92 -33.10 7.51
CA PRO A 3 -55.42 -31.72 7.45
C PRO A 3 -54.79 -30.87 6.34
N PHE A 4 -53.52 -31.10 6.00
CA PHE A 4 -52.82 -30.36 4.93
C PHE A 4 -53.39 -30.67 3.54
N GLU A 5 -53.70 -31.95 3.29
CA GLU A 5 -54.25 -32.43 2.02
C GLU A 5 -55.68 -31.89 1.79
N LYS A 6 -56.45 -31.75 2.88
CA LYS A 6 -57.75 -31.10 2.84
C LYS A 6 -57.62 -29.61 2.47
N HIS A 7 -56.64 -28.91 3.05
CA HIS A 7 -56.42 -27.49 2.76
C HIS A 7 -56.04 -27.23 1.30
N ILE A 8 -55.15 -28.04 0.71
CA ILE A 8 -54.78 -27.91 -0.71
C ILE A 8 -55.99 -28.18 -1.62
N ARG A 9 -56.80 -29.18 -1.29
CA ARG A 9 -57.98 -29.54 -2.09
C ARG A 9 -59.07 -28.47 -2.02
N ASP A 10 -59.31 -27.92 -0.84
CA ASP A 10 -60.36 -26.92 -0.63
C ASP A 10 -60.00 -25.57 -1.30
N ASN A 11 -58.71 -25.22 -1.40
CA ASN A 11 -58.23 -23.99 -2.04
C ASN A 11 -57.76 -24.18 -3.49
N ARG A 12 -57.94 -25.36 -4.10
CA ARG A 12 -57.45 -25.65 -5.46
C ARG A 12 -58.00 -24.69 -6.52
N LYS A 13 -59.24 -24.23 -6.35
CA LYS A 13 -59.87 -23.28 -7.28
C LYS A 13 -59.17 -21.92 -7.30
N GLU A 14 -58.72 -21.43 -6.14
CA GLU A 14 -57.97 -20.17 -6.03
C GLU A 14 -56.55 -20.30 -6.59
N LEU A 15 -55.97 -21.51 -6.56
CA LEU A 15 -54.64 -21.78 -7.10
C LEU A 15 -54.63 -21.96 -8.63
N ASP A 16 -55.72 -22.49 -9.20
CA ASP A 16 -55.86 -22.70 -10.64
C ASP A 16 -56.40 -21.44 -11.37
N GLU A 17 -56.90 -20.44 -10.64
CA GLU A 17 -57.36 -19.16 -11.17
C GLU A 17 -56.17 -18.19 -11.32
N VAL A 18 -55.32 -18.46 -12.32
CA VAL A 18 -54.25 -17.53 -12.72
C VAL A 18 -54.87 -16.41 -13.53
N GLU A 19 -54.93 -15.21 -12.97
CA GLU A 19 -55.21 -13.98 -13.72
C GLU A 19 -54.17 -13.88 -14.86
N THR A 20 -54.61 -14.05 -16.10
CA THR A 20 -53.72 -13.86 -17.26
C THR A 20 -53.32 -12.40 -17.30
N PRO A 21 -52.03 -12.05 -17.14
CA PRO A 21 -51.63 -10.66 -17.19
C PRO A 21 -51.97 -10.08 -18.56
N ASP A 22 -52.51 -8.85 -18.57
CA ASP A 22 -52.83 -8.15 -19.81
C ASP A 22 -51.53 -7.92 -20.62
N ALA A 23 -51.37 -8.72 -21.67
CA ALA A 23 -50.16 -8.74 -22.49
C ALA A 23 -49.94 -7.39 -23.19
N ASP A 24 -51.00 -6.65 -23.49
CA ASP A 24 -50.92 -5.34 -24.15
C ASP A 24 -50.37 -4.28 -23.18
N ALA A 25 -50.78 -4.31 -21.91
CA ALA A 25 -50.23 -3.43 -20.87
C ALA A 25 -48.74 -3.71 -20.62
N LEU A 26 -48.33 -4.98 -20.64
CA LEU A 26 -46.92 -5.37 -20.54
C LEU A 26 -46.10 -4.90 -21.76
N TRP A 27 -46.67 -5.02 -22.97
CA TRP A 27 -45.97 -4.64 -24.20
C TRP A 27 -45.82 -3.12 -24.35
N GLN A 28 -46.82 -2.34 -23.94
CA GLN A 28 -46.73 -0.88 -23.88
C GLN A 28 -45.63 -0.41 -22.90
N GLY A 29 -45.49 -1.07 -21.75
CA GLY A 29 -44.39 -0.78 -20.81
C GLY A 29 -43.00 -1.00 -21.40
N ILE A 30 -42.85 -2.01 -22.29
CA ILE A 30 -41.59 -2.32 -22.98
C ILE A 30 -41.32 -1.29 -24.10
N GLN A 31 -42.33 -0.94 -24.90
CA GLN A 31 -42.20 0.07 -25.96
C GLN A 31 -41.86 1.45 -25.39
N ASN A 32 -42.47 1.85 -24.28
CA ASN A 32 -42.19 3.13 -23.64
C ASN A 32 -40.75 3.20 -23.09
N LYS A 33 -40.21 2.09 -22.57
CA LYS A 33 -38.81 2.01 -22.11
C LYS A 33 -37.78 1.95 -23.24
N LEU A 34 -38.18 1.55 -24.45
CA LEU A 34 -37.35 1.61 -25.66
C LEU A 34 -37.37 3.00 -26.31
N ALA A 35 -38.50 3.71 -26.26
CA ALA A 35 -38.62 5.08 -26.78
C ALA A 35 -37.90 6.13 -25.92
N GLU A 36 -37.74 5.89 -24.61
CA GLU A 36 -36.93 6.73 -23.71
C GLU A 36 -35.41 6.63 -23.95
N ARG A 37 -34.94 5.71 -24.82
CA ARG A 37 -33.52 5.51 -25.11
C ARG A 37 -32.93 6.38 -26.23
N GLU A 38 -33.66 7.33 -26.80
CA GLU A 38 -33.04 8.30 -27.71
C GLU A 38 -33.46 9.76 -27.48
N PRO A 39 -32.58 10.57 -26.87
CA PRO A 39 -32.44 11.96 -27.23
C PRO A 39 -31.29 12.12 -28.24
N ARG A 40 -31.70 12.27 -29.51
CA ARG A 40 -31.17 13.18 -30.54
C ARG A 40 -29.74 13.67 -30.32
N GLN A 41 -28.85 13.24 -31.22
CA GLN A 41 -27.55 13.84 -31.53
C GLN A 41 -27.58 15.38 -31.43
N LYS A 42 -26.99 15.93 -30.37
CA LYS A 42 -26.30 17.22 -30.44
C LYS A 42 -24.82 16.91 -30.54
N VAL A 43 -24.24 17.33 -31.65
CA VAL A 43 -22.81 17.27 -31.95
C VAL A 43 -22.06 17.95 -30.80
N ARG A 44 -21.49 17.14 -29.90
CA ARG A 44 -20.64 17.61 -28.81
C ARG A 44 -19.26 17.04 -29.08
N GLN A 45 -18.31 17.95 -29.26
CA GLN A 45 -16.93 17.73 -29.63
C GLN A 45 -16.32 16.59 -28.79
N LEU A 46 -15.55 15.72 -29.46
CA LEU A 46 -14.76 14.65 -28.88
C LEU A 46 -13.84 15.23 -27.79
N THR A 47 -14.33 15.24 -26.57
CA THR A 47 -13.49 15.33 -25.38
C THR A 47 -13.37 13.90 -24.89
N VAL A 48 -12.26 13.27 -25.27
CA VAL A 48 -11.86 11.96 -24.76
C VAL A 48 -11.82 12.11 -23.24
N SER A 49 -12.76 11.48 -22.54
CA SER A 49 -12.76 11.45 -21.09
C SER A 49 -11.49 10.74 -20.63
N HIS A 50 -10.53 11.52 -20.13
CA HIS A 50 -9.29 11.04 -19.52
C HIS A 50 -9.53 10.04 -18.36
N GLN A 51 -10.76 9.90 -17.89
CA GLN A 51 -11.15 9.08 -16.76
C GLN A 51 -11.04 7.57 -17.00
N ARG A 52 -11.04 7.08 -18.25
CA ARG A 52 -10.84 5.64 -18.55
C ARG A 52 -9.39 5.25 -18.88
N LEU A 53 -8.53 6.20 -19.23
CA LEU A 53 -7.09 5.93 -19.40
C LEU A 53 -6.32 5.95 -18.05
N TRP A 54 -6.89 6.54 -17.02
CA TRP A 54 -6.26 6.63 -15.68
C TRP A 54 -6.30 5.32 -14.88
N TRP A 55 -7.08 4.33 -15.30
CA TRP A 55 -7.11 3.03 -14.62
C TRP A 55 -6.11 2.02 -15.16
N THR A 56 -5.53 2.25 -16.33
CA THR A 56 -4.49 1.36 -16.89
C THR A 56 -3.08 1.97 -16.84
N VAL A 57 -2.94 3.25 -16.51
CA VAL A 57 -1.63 3.87 -16.21
C VAL A 57 -1.22 3.73 -14.74
N GLY A 58 -2.16 3.41 -13.83
CA GLY A 58 -1.88 3.24 -12.40
C GLY A 58 -0.98 2.05 -12.03
N VAL A 59 -0.78 1.08 -12.94
CA VAL A 59 0.06 -0.10 -12.71
C VAL A 59 1.45 0.04 -13.36
N ALA A 60 1.59 0.83 -14.42
CA ALA A 60 2.89 1.12 -15.02
C ALA A 60 3.59 2.32 -14.34
N ALA A 61 2.83 3.32 -13.88
CA ALA A 61 3.38 4.45 -13.15
C ALA A 61 3.83 4.09 -11.72
N SER A 62 3.25 3.07 -11.09
CA SER A 62 3.71 2.59 -9.78
C SER A 62 5.05 1.86 -9.87
N LEU A 63 5.29 1.09 -10.93
CA LEU A 63 6.63 0.56 -11.21
C LEU A 63 7.63 1.68 -11.54
N ALA A 64 7.22 2.69 -12.32
CA ALA A 64 8.11 3.82 -12.61
C ALA A 64 8.38 4.72 -11.39
N PHE A 65 7.47 4.80 -10.41
CA PHE A 65 7.68 5.55 -9.16
C PHE A 65 8.56 4.77 -8.17
N VAL A 66 8.41 3.44 -8.08
CA VAL A 66 9.30 2.58 -7.29
C VAL A 66 10.70 2.50 -7.91
N LEU A 67 10.80 2.40 -9.24
CA LEU A 67 12.08 2.49 -9.96
C LEU A 67 12.66 3.91 -9.94
N GLY A 68 11.84 4.95 -9.92
CA GLY A 68 12.30 6.35 -9.85
C GLY A 68 12.92 6.68 -8.49
N ILE A 69 12.31 6.23 -7.39
CA ILE A 69 12.88 6.39 -6.04
C ILE A 69 14.13 5.50 -5.87
N GLY A 70 14.09 4.26 -6.40
CA GLY A 70 15.25 3.35 -6.38
C GLY A 70 16.44 3.86 -7.21
N LEU A 71 16.21 4.45 -8.38
CA LEU A 71 17.27 5.00 -9.23
C LEU A 71 17.83 6.33 -8.71
N THR A 72 17.05 7.16 -8.00
CA THR A 72 17.63 8.34 -7.34
C THR A 72 18.60 7.98 -6.21
N LEU A 73 18.40 6.85 -5.55
CA LEU A 73 19.31 6.35 -4.51
C LEU A 73 20.51 5.58 -5.10
N TRP A 74 20.33 4.95 -6.27
CA TRP A 74 21.40 4.17 -6.92
C TRP A 74 22.32 5.02 -7.82
N GLN A 75 21.82 6.07 -8.47
CA GLN A 75 22.68 7.03 -9.20
C GLN A 75 23.51 7.93 -8.28
N THR A 76 23.17 8.06 -7.00
CA THR A 76 24.07 8.64 -5.99
C THR A 76 25.17 7.69 -5.50
N GLY A 77 25.18 6.43 -5.98
CA GLY A 77 26.24 5.45 -5.69
C GLY A 77 27.53 5.66 -6.50
N SER A 78 27.53 6.59 -7.47
CA SER A 78 28.68 6.83 -8.34
C SER A 78 28.91 8.33 -8.50
N GLN A 79 29.75 8.88 -7.64
CA GLN A 79 30.29 10.24 -7.76
C GLN A 79 29.28 11.37 -7.57
N THR A 80 28.79 11.53 -6.35
CA THR A 80 28.46 12.87 -5.86
C THR A 80 29.35 13.11 -4.66
N SER A 81 30.20 14.14 -4.75
CA SER A 81 30.90 14.68 -3.58
C SER A 81 29.84 15.15 -2.60
N PHE A 82 29.48 14.30 -1.64
CA PHE A 82 28.47 14.57 -0.64
C PHE A 82 29.06 15.53 0.40
N ASN A 83 28.86 16.83 0.17
CA ASN A 83 28.74 17.79 1.26
C ASN A 83 27.33 17.68 1.89
N THR A 84 26.86 16.46 2.19
CA THR A 84 25.71 16.25 3.09
C THR A 84 26.27 15.84 4.44
N THR A 85 26.44 16.83 5.30
CA THR A 85 26.66 16.61 6.73
C THR A 85 25.55 15.71 7.25
N THR A 86 25.91 14.50 7.66
CA THR A 86 25.00 13.54 8.27
C THR A 86 24.51 14.09 9.63
N PRO A 87 23.34 13.66 10.15
CA PRO A 87 22.75 14.23 11.37
C PRO A 87 23.70 14.31 12.58
N LEU A 88 24.55 13.31 12.82
CA LEU A 88 25.53 13.37 13.91
C LEU A 88 26.74 14.24 13.55
N ALA A 89 27.21 14.20 12.29
CA ALA A 89 28.29 15.06 11.80
C ALA A 89 27.90 16.57 11.81
N TYR A 90 26.61 16.88 11.68
CA TYR A 90 26.08 18.23 11.85
C TYR A 90 26.21 18.75 13.30
N ILE A 91 26.15 17.84 14.28
CA ILE A 91 26.25 18.21 15.70
C ILE A 91 27.70 18.38 16.12
N SER A 92 28.54 17.40 15.78
CA SER A 92 29.98 17.41 16.00
C SER A 92 30.68 16.47 15.03
N GLU A 93 31.77 16.93 14.43
CA GLU A 93 32.56 16.19 13.44
C GLU A 93 33.10 14.86 13.99
N ASP A 94 33.43 14.80 15.28
CA ASP A 94 33.94 13.59 15.97
C ASP A 94 32.95 12.42 15.99
N LEU A 95 31.65 12.67 15.74
CA LEU A 95 30.62 11.64 15.68
C LEU A 95 30.40 11.07 14.27
N ALA A 96 31.00 11.67 13.25
CA ALA A 96 30.88 11.18 11.86
C ALA A 96 31.35 9.72 11.69
N PRO A 97 32.47 9.26 12.30
CA PRO A 97 32.89 7.86 12.19
C PRO A 97 31.89 6.89 12.81
N MET A 98 31.27 7.27 13.94
CA MET A 98 30.25 6.45 14.61
C MET A 98 29.00 6.34 13.75
N GLU A 99 28.55 7.44 13.14
CA GLU A 99 27.41 7.41 12.23
C GLU A 99 27.68 6.54 10.99
N GLN A 100 28.90 6.60 10.47
CA GLN A 100 29.31 5.75 9.36
C GLN A 100 29.25 4.26 9.71
N ASP A 101 29.70 3.86 10.91
CA ASP A 101 29.62 2.48 11.38
C ASP A 101 28.16 1.97 11.47
N PHE A 102 27.25 2.80 11.98
CA PHE A 102 25.83 2.48 12.00
C PHE A 102 25.26 2.31 10.58
N GLN A 103 25.59 3.21 9.66
CA GLN A 103 25.14 3.14 8.26
C GLN A 103 25.67 1.89 7.56
N GLN A 104 26.94 1.55 7.76
CA GLN A 104 27.55 0.32 7.24
C GLN A 104 26.83 -0.93 7.77
N THR A 105 26.55 -0.97 9.08
CA THR A 105 25.82 -2.08 9.70
C THR A 105 24.40 -2.23 9.13
N ILE A 106 23.71 -1.10 8.93
CA ILE A 106 22.38 -1.08 8.33
C ILE A 106 22.44 -1.62 6.89
N GLN A 107 23.36 -1.11 6.06
CA GLN A 107 23.54 -1.56 4.68
C GLN A 107 23.88 -3.05 4.60
N ALA A 108 24.74 -3.55 5.48
CA ALA A 108 25.07 -4.98 5.56
C ALA A 108 23.81 -5.83 5.84
N GLN A 109 22.91 -5.37 6.72
CA GLN A 109 21.65 -6.08 6.96
C GLN A 109 20.69 -6.02 5.78
N TYR A 110 20.57 -4.88 5.10
CA TYR A 110 19.78 -4.78 3.87
C TYR A 110 20.27 -5.75 2.79
N ALA A 111 21.59 -5.84 2.61
CA ALA A 111 22.21 -6.74 1.65
C ALA A 111 22.02 -8.22 2.03
N ALA A 112 22.20 -8.56 3.31
CA ALA A 112 22.07 -9.94 3.78
C ALA A 112 20.66 -10.52 3.56
N MET A 113 19.62 -9.69 3.65
CA MET A 113 18.22 -10.12 3.53
C MET A 113 17.66 -10.05 2.11
N ASN A 114 18.42 -9.58 1.11
CA ASN A 114 17.90 -9.23 -0.23
C ASN A 114 16.59 -8.44 -0.13
N MET A 115 16.64 -7.28 0.55
CA MET A 115 15.43 -6.57 0.99
C MET A 115 14.38 -6.34 -0.11
N ASP A 116 14.82 -6.11 -1.35
CA ASP A 116 13.94 -5.88 -2.51
C ASP A 116 13.07 -7.09 -2.88
N SER A 117 13.45 -8.29 -2.45
CA SER A 117 12.74 -9.55 -2.71
C SER A 117 11.72 -9.92 -1.65
N ILE A 118 11.65 -9.18 -0.54
CA ILE A 118 10.78 -9.48 0.61
C ILE A 118 9.38 -8.90 0.38
N ASP A 119 8.35 -9.75 0.45
CA ASP A 119 6.97 -9.26 0.52
C ASP A 119 6.69 -8.67 1.91
N GLN A 120 6.45 -7.35 1.96
CA GLN A 120 6.14 -6.64 3.20
C GLN A 120 4.89 -7.20 3.90
N LYS A 121 3.96 -7.84 3.17
CA LYS A 121 2.75 -8.42 3.76
C LYS A 121 3.06 -9.56 4.73
N ASP A 122 4.13 -10.31 4.47
CA ASP A 122 4.53 -11.45 5.32
C ASP A 122 5.09 -11.01 6.67
N TYR A 123 5.61 -9.78 6.75
CA TYR A 123 6.26 -9.23 7.93
C TYR A 123 5.66 -7.88 8.34
N LYS A 124 4.35 -7.70 8.09
CA LYS A 124 3.63 -6.42 8.22
C LYS A 124 3.92 -5.68 9.53
N ASP A 125 3.93 -6.39 10.65
CA ASP A 125 4.14 -5.78 11.97
C ASP A 125 5.54 -5.18 12.12
N ILE A 126 6.56 -5.85 11.57
CA ILE A 126 7.96 -5.39 11.64
C ILE A 126 8.17 -4.21 10.69
N PHE A 127 7.58 -4.26 9.49
CA PHE A 127 7.63 -3.14 8.56
C PHE A 127 6.87 -1.92 9.07
N PHE A 128 5.73 -2.13 9.74
CA PHE A 128 5.01 -1.06 10.42
C PHE A 128 5.86 -0.42 11.52
N GLU A 129 6.50 -1.22 12.38
CA GLU A 129 7.44 -0.74 13.41
C GLU A 129 8.58 0.08 12.80
N LEU A 130 9.19 -0.41 11.71
CA LEU A 130 10.27 0.29 11.00
C LEU A 130 9.78 1.62 10.42
N GLN A 131 8.60 1.64 9.79
CA GLN A 131 8.03 2.85 9.21
C GLN A 131 7.70 3.90 10.27
N GLN A 132 7.17 3.48 11.41
CA GLN A 132 6.90 4.37 12.54
C GLN A 132 8.19 4.99 13.06
N LEU A 133 9.25 4.18 13.24
CA LEU A 133 10.56 4.66 13.67
C LEU A 133 11.16 5.69 12.70
N GLU A 134 11.10 5.41 11.39
CA GLU A 134 11.57 6.34 10.35
C GLU A 134 10.76 7.64 10.34
N LYS A 135 9.44 7.56 10.53
CA LYS A 135 8.57 8.73 10.59
C LYS A 135 8.94 9.63 11.77
N GLU A 136 9.05 9.05 12.97
CA GLU A 136 9.43 9.80 14.18
C GLU A 136 10.82 10.44 14.04
N HIS A 137 11.77 9.72 13.46
CA HIS A 137 13.10 10.25 13.18
C HIS A 137 13.08 11.42 12.19
N ASN A 138 12.31 11.32 11.11
CA ASN A 138 12.19 12.37 10.11
C ASN A 138 11.48 13.62 10.65
N GLU A 139 10.54 13.46 11.59
CA GLU A 139 9.96 14.58 12.33
C GLU A 139 11.01 15.22 13.22
N TYR A 140 11.75 14.41 13.97
CA TYR A 140 12.78 14.88 14.89
C TYR A 140 13.97 15.58 14.19
N ILE A 141 14.39 15.10 13.02
CA ILE A 141 15.45 15.75 12.22
C ILE A 141 15.09 17.18 11.83
N LYS A 142 13.81 17.45 11.52
CA LYS A 142 13.37 18.80 11.12
C LYS A 142 13.53 19.81 12.25
N ASP A 143 13.47 19.34 13.49
CA ASP A 143 13.56 20.16 14.70
C ASP A 143 15.00 20.31 15.22
N ILE A 144 15.97 19.60 14.62
CA ILE A 144 17.41 19.66 15.00
C ILE A 144 17.95 21.09 15.06
N PRO A 145 17.69 21.98 14.08
CA PRO A 145 18.23 23.35 14.13
C PRO A 145 17.72 24.17 15.32
N ALA A 146 16.57 23.80 15.89
CA ALA A 146 15.96 24.47 17.04
C ALA A 146 16.37 23.86 18.39
N PHE A 147 17.08 22.72 18.39
CA PHE A 147 17.46 22.01 19.61
C PHE A 147 18.62 22.71 20.32
N LYS A 148 18.40 23.10 21.59
CA LYS A 148 19.42 23.74 22.43
C LYS A 148 20.39 22.74 23.06
N ASP A 149 19.91 21.53 23.37
CA ASP A 149 20.70 20.47 24.00
C ASP A 149 21.23 19.50 22.94
N LYS A 150 22.48 19.71 22.55
CA LYS A 150 23.18 18.88 21.57
C LYS A 150 23.47 17.47 22.11
N ASP A 151 23.72 17.30 23.40
CA ASP A 151 24.04 16.00 23.99
C ASP A 151 22.80 15.09 24.04
N GLN A 152 21.65 15.67 24.39
CA GLN A 152 20.37 14.98 24.29
C GLN A 152 20.08 14.57 22.85
N LEU A 153 20.36 15.45 21.89
CA LEU A 153 20.17 15.17 20.48
C LEU A 153 21.03 13.99 19.99
N VAL A 154 22.31 13.95 20.35
CA VAL A 154 23.21 12.83 20.04
C VAL A 154 22.67 11.51 20.59
N LYS A 155 22.22 11.50 21.86
CA LYS A 155 21.64 10.29 22.47
C LYS A 155 20.41 9.79 21.72
N VAL A 156 19.54 10.69 21.27
CA VAL A 156 18.34 10.30 20.52
C VAL A 156 18.73 9.71 19.15
N LEU A 157 19.69 10.32 18.45
CA LEU A 157 20.16 9.82 17.15
C LEU A 157 20.83 8.44 17.27
N ILE A 158 21.71 8.26 18.28
CA ILE A 158 22.31 6.95 18.56
C ILE A 158 21.22 5.91 18.84
N LYS A 159 20.26 6.24 19.71
CA LYS A 159 19.15 5.35 20.04
C LYS A 159 18.31 4.99 18.82
N TYR A 160 18.07 5.94 17.92
CA TYR A 160 17.39 5.68 16.65
C TYR A 160 18.15 4.62 15.82
N TYR A 161 19.46 4.79 15.63
CA TYR A 161 20.28 3.83 14.88
C TYR A 161 20.27 2.44 15.51
N GLU A 162 20.42 2.36 16.84
CA GLU A 162 20.35 1.09 17.57
C GLU A 162 18.99 0.39 17.40
N LEU A 163 17.89 1.15 17.48
CA LEU A 163 16.53 0.62 17.28
C LEU A 163 16.35 0.12 15.85
N LYS A 164 16.79 0.89 14.86
CA LYS A 164 16.71 0.49 13.44
C LYS A 164 17.47 -0.81 13.19
N ILE A 165 18.70 -0.93 13.68
CA ILE A 165 19.50 -2.16 13.58
C ILE A 165 18.80 -3.33 14.28
N ARG A 166 18.20 -3.10 15.45
CA ARG A 166 17.46 -4.14 16.18
C ARG A 166 16.27 -4.67 15.39
N ILE A 167 15.47 -3.78 14.79
CA ILE A 167 14.31 -4.13 13.97
C ILE A 167 14.77 -4.94 12.75
N LEU A 168 15.83 -4.50 12.05
CA LEU A 168 16.39 -5.23 10.91
C LEU A 168 16.92 -6.62 11.29
N LYS A 169 17.59 -6.75 12.43
CA LYS A 169 18.03 -8.07 12.96
C LYS A 169 16.85 -8.98 13.32
N ARG A 170 15.75 -8.41 13.80
CA ARG A 170 14.52 -9.17 14.05
C ARG A 170 13.90 -9.65 12.74
N LEU A 171 13.82 -8.77 11.73
CA LEU A 171 13.34 -9.11 10.39
C LEU A 171 14.12 -10.29 9.81
N ASN A 172 15.45 -10.20 9.80
CA ASN A 172 16.32 -11.26 9.29
C ASN A 172 16.02 -12.62 9.95
N ARG A 173 15.87 -12.63 11.28
CA ARG A 173 15.54 -13.86 12.03
C ARG A 173 14.16 -14.42 11.70
N GLU A 174 13.17 -13.59 11.39
CA GLU A 174 11.86 -14.09 10.93
C GLU A 174 11.97 -14.71 9.53
N ILE A 175 12.74 -14.09 8.63
CA ILE A 175 12.99 -14.61 7.28
C ILE A 175 13.68 -15.97 7.34
N GLU A 176 14.81 -16.07 8.05
CA GLU A 176 15.56 -17.31 8.22
C GLU A 176 14.68 -18.42 8.82
N ARG A 177 13.81 -18.08 9.78
CA ARG A 177 12.86 -19.03 10.36
C ARG A 177 11.86 -19.53 9.32
N LYS A 178 11.24 -18.62 8.56
CA LYS A 178 10.24 -18.99 7.53
C LYS A 178 10.86 -19.90 6.47
N GLU A 179 12.03 -19.55 5.94
CA GLU A 179 12.75 -20.37 4.96
C GLU A 179 13.11 -21.76 5.51
N HIS A 180 13.49 -21.85 6.78
CA HIS A 180 13.82 -23.13 7.41
C HIS A 180 12.58 -24.01 7.61
N TYR A 181 11.40 -23.43 7.89
CA TYR A 181 10.15 -24.18 7.95
C TYR A 181 9.72 -24.68 6.56
N GLU A 182 9.80 -23.83 5.53
CA GLU A 182 9.45 -24.20 4.16
C GLU A 182 10.34 -25.31 3.59
N ARG A 183 11.63 -25.37 3.97
CA ARG A 183 12.55 -26.44 3.56
C ARG A 183 12.29 -27.80 4.22
N LYS A 184 11.52 -27.85 5.31
CA LYS A 184 11.25 -29.09 6.07
C LYS A 184 9.91 -29.75 5.70
N VAL A 185 9.07 -29.05 4.94
CA VAL A 185 7.78 -29.53 4.41
C VAL A 185 7.98 -30.06 3.01
#